data_AF-A0A0K1Q4Y9-F1
#
_entry.id   AF-A0A0K1Q4Y9-F1
#
_cell.length_a   1.000
_cell.length_b   1.000
_cell.length_c   1.000
_cell.angle_alpha   90.00
_cell.angle_beta   90.00
_cell.angle_gamma   90.00
#
_symmetry.space_group_name_H-M   'P 1'
#
loop_
_entity.id
_entity.type
_entity.pdbx_description
1 polymer ?
#
loop_
_entity_poly.entity_id
_entity_poly.type
_entity_poly.pdbx_seq_one_letter_code
_entity_poly.pdbx_strand_id
1 'polypeptide(L)'
;MLEGVMMRSPTSFAVVVRRRDGSLHVREKGMPDGRTGAAKLPLVRGVASLVESLKLGGEALRFSAEQMERDFDEQEKEEAAKASSAAKKTGIGAGALRMLQAIAYTLFLLISADDGGEPAGSSGEVIEPVASPNDAQPEKEKASKGPMGLMLVVMVVFLIALPQAAAAGMNKLLKFGLEVQSPGFQAMTGAFKLTIVIGYLFVIRRFLPDIRRVFQYHGAEHKTISTYEANEPLTVANARAKTTLHPRCGTTFLVMVALVSILVFTAVGGFLPKIQTGKVLLDNVIFFAEKLPFLPLIAAVTFEIQRVFARYCTTGPLRVLLWPGFLCQKITTIEPDDEQLEVALASLRVTLFREEGIEKSVVPAVTAAGQAPAPADVRYRSFDVLMKSARLRRAA
;
A
#
# COMPACT_ATOMS: atom_id res chain seq x y z
N MET A 1 -1.99 0.47 -3.82
CA MET A 1 -3.44 0.21 -3.66
C MET A 1 -3.91 -0.48 -4.92
N LEU A 2 -4.81 -1.46 -4.82
CA LEU A 2 -5.36 -2.14 -5.98
C LEU A 2 -6.56 -1.34 -6.51
N GLU A 3 -6.65 -1.20 -7.83
CA GLU A 3 -7.70 -0.45 -8.53
C GLU A 3 -7.94 1.01 -8.08
N GLY A 4 -7.00 1.62 -7.36
CA GLY A 4 -7.28 2.89 -6.70
C GLY A 4 -6.08 3.78 -6.46
N VAL A 5 -6.37 5.07 -6.31
CA VAL A 5 -5.39 6.13 -6.07
C VAL A 5 -5.83 6.96 -4.87
N MET A 6 -4.88 7.17 -3.95
CA MET A 6 -5.03 8.00 -2.77
C MET A 6 -4.29 9.31 -3.00
N MET A 7 -4.97 10.44 -2.78
CA MET A 7 -4.41 11.77 -2.85
C MET A 7 -4.58 12.49 -1.52
N ARG A 8 -3.59 13.32 -1.18
CA ARG A 8 -3.57 14.09 0.06
C ARG A 8 -3.08 15.49 -0.22
N SER A 9 -3.85 16.47 0.21
CA SER A 9 -3.42 17.86 0.29
C SER A 9 -3.22 18.28 1.76
N PRO A 10 -2.79 19.51 2.04
CA PRO A 10 -2.65 20.02 3.41
C PRO A 10 -3.89 19.80 4.29
N THR A 11 -5.09 20.08 3.75
CA THR A 11 -6.37 20.08 4.50
C THR A 11 -7.36 19.03 4.03
N SER A 12 -7.03 18.26 3.00
CA SER A 12 -7.95 17.31 2.39
C SER A 12 -7.28 15.98 2.06
N PHE A 13 -8.10 14.94 2.00
CA PHE A 13 -7.72 13.59 1.65
C PHE A 13 -8.83 12.96 0.82
N ALA A 14 -8.47 12.30 -0.28
CA ALA A 14 -9.41 11.50 -1.04
C ALA A 14 -8.78 10.18 -1.50
N VAL A 15 -9.63 9.19 -1.63
CA VAL A 15 -9.32 7.88 -2.17
C VAL A 15 -10.40 7.55 -3.19
N VAL A 16 -9.97 7.18 -4.38
CA VAL A 16 -10.87 6.73 -5.45
C VAL A 16 -10.47 5.35 -5.88
N VAL A 17 -11.43 4.43 -5.91
CA VAL A 17 -11.28 3.04 -6.36
C VAL A 17 -12.22 2.81 -7.54
N ARG A 18 -11.72 2.19 -8.60
CA ARG A 18 -12.54 1.70 -9.73
C ARG A 18 -12.94 0.26 -9.44
N ARG A 19 -14.23 -0.04 -9.50
CA ARG A 19 -14.74 -1.41 -9.41
C ARG A 19 -14.74 -2.07 -10.77
N ARG A 20 -14.89 -3.40 -10.82
CA ARG A 20 -14.95 -4.17 -12.08
C ARG A 20 -16.07 -3.74 -13.03
N ASP A 21 -17.17 -3.19 -12.50
CA ASP A 21 -18.28 -2.63 -13.27
C ASP A 21 -17.96 -1.26 -13.92
N GLY A 22 -16.76 -0.72 -13.68
CA GLY A 22 -16.31 0.59 -14.16
C GLY A 22 -16.75 1.77 -13.28
N SER A 23 -17.51 1.52 -12.22
CA SER A 23 -17.95 2.58 -11.30
C SER A 23 -16.82 3.05 -10.38
N LEU A 24 -16.83 4.33 -10.04
CA LEU A 24 -15.84 4.98 -9.18
C LEU A 24 -16.41 5.19 -7.79
N HIS A 25 -15.73 4.64 -6.80
CA HIS A 25 -16.07 4.73 -5.38
C HIS A 25 -15.11 5.69 -4.70
N VAL A 26 -15.68 6.72 -4.07
CA VAL A 26 -14.94 7.87 -3.54
C VAL A 26 -15.12 7.95 -2.03
N ARG A 27 -14.00 7.92 -1.31
CA ARG A 27 -13.93 8.23 0.12
C ARG A 27 -13.09 9.49 0.30
N GLU A 28 -13.65 10.52 0.92
CA GLU A 28 -12.95 11.80 1.17
C GLU A 28 -13.14 12.27 2.60
N LYS A 29 -12.17 13.00 3.14
CA LYS A 29 -12.29 13.61 4.48
C LYS A 29 -11.44 14.86 4.60
N GLY A 30 -11.83 15.72 5.54
CA GLY A 30 -11.02 16.87 5.92
C GLY A 30 -9.87 16.39 6.78
N MET A 31 -8.70 16.98 6.59
CA MET A 31 -7.52 16.75 7.40
C MET A 31 -7.33 17.96 8.32
N PRO A 32 -6.95 17.74 9.59
CA PRO A 32 -6.66 18.85 10.50
C PRO A 32 -5.54 19.72 9.93
N ASP A 33 -5.75 21.02 10.02
CA ASP A 33 -4.91 22.01 9.36
C ASP A 33 -3.57 22.17 10.08
N GLY A 34 -2.49 21.79 9.41
CA GLY A 34 -1.13 21.96 9.92
C GLY A 34 -0.78 21.15 11.17
N ARG A 35 0.51 21.17 11.52
CA ARG A 35 1.03 20.55 12.74
C ARG A 35 1.07 21.55 13.87
N THR A 36 0.81 21.13 15.10
CA THR A 36 0.88 21.99 16.29
C THR A 36 2.01 21.54 17.22
N GLY A 37 2.54 22.47 18.02
CA GLY A 37 3.57 22.21 19.03
C GLY A 37 4.84 21.54 18.50
N ALA A 38 5.33 20.54 19.25
CA ALA A 38 6.56 19.81 18.95
C ALA A 38 6.55 19.10 17.58
N ALA A 39 5.37 18.82 17.02
CA ALA A 39 5.25 18.19 15.70
C ALA A 39 5.67 19.12 14.54
N LYS A 40 5.97 20.40 14.81
CA LYS A 40 6.60 21.33 13.83
C LYS A 40 8.12 21.21 13.78
N LEU A 41 8.75 20.73 14.85
CA LEU A 41 10.20 20.67 14.96
C LEU A 41 10.79 19.70 13.93
N PRO A 42 11.97 19.99 13.37
CA PRO A 42 12.66 19.07 12.49
C PRO A 42 12.85 17.72 13.19
N LEU A 43 12.90 16.63 12.42
CA LEU A 43 12.96 15.23 12.88
C LEU A 43 11.64 14.74 13.51
N VAL A 44 11.11 15.42 14.53
CA VAL A 44 9.84 15.05 15.17
C VAL A 44 8.69 15.10 14.16
N ARG A 45 8.68 16.14 13.32
CA ARG A 45 7.73 16.24 12.21
C ARG A 45 7.87 15.08 11.23
N GLY A 46 9.09 14.57 10.99
CA GLY A 46 9.29 13.44 10.08
C GLY A 46 8.63 12.16 10.58
N VAL A 47 8.82 11.85 11.86
CA VAL A 47 8.13 10.73 12.52
C VAL A 47 6.61 10.92 12.47
N ALA A 48 6.11 12.11 12.80
CA ALA A 48 4.69 12.42 12.74
C ALA A 48 4.11 12.24 11.32
N SER A 49 4.83 12.70 10.27
CA SER A 49 4.45 12.49 8.87
C SER A 49 4.34 11.02 8.53
N LEU A 50 5.32 10.23 8.96
CA LEU A 50 5.37 8.81 8.65
C LEU A 50 4.19 8.08 9.30
N VAL A 51 3.94 8.33 10.58
CA VAL A 51 2.80 7.74 11.31
C VAL A 51 1.47 8.11 10.68
N GLU A 52 1.29 9.39 10.33
CA GLU A 52 0.08 9.86 9.66
C GLU A 52 -0.11 9.20 8.29
N SER A 53 0.97 9.13 7.48
CA SER A 53 0.93 8.49 6.16
C SER A 53 0.66 6.98 6.25
N LEU A 54 1.18 6.30 7.26
CA LEU A 54 0.90 4.88 7.52
C LEU A 54 -0.56 4.66 7.91
N LYS A 55 -1.14 5.54 8.76
CA LYS A 55 -2.56 5.46 9.13
C LYS A 55 -3.47 5.66 7.92
N LEU A 56 -3.23 6.72 7.14
CA LEU A 56 -3.99 7.03 5.93
C LEU A 56 -3.83 5.95 4.85
N GLY A 57 -2.60 5.46 4.64
CA GLY A 57 -2.33 4.36 3.72
C GLY A 57 -3.05 3.08 4.14
N GLY A 58 -3.05 2.74 5.42
CA GLY A 58 -3.80 1.59 5.94
C GLY A 58 -5.32 1.73 5.77
N GLU A 59 -5.87 2.92 5.97
CA GLU A 59 -7.28 3.22 5.71
C GLU A 59 -7.63 3.12 4.22
N ALA A 60 -6.79 3.65 3.33
CA ALA A 60 -6.96 3.52 1.89
C ALA A 60 -6.92 2.03 1.50
N LEU A 61 -5.92 1.26 1.94
CA LEU A 61 -5.81 -0.17 1.61
C LEU A 61 -7.04 -0.96 2.05
N ARG A 62 -7.57 -0.69 3.25
CA ARG A 62 -8.82 -1.31 3.73
C ARG A 62 -10.00 -0.95 2.83
N PHE A 63 -10.13 0.31 2.44
CA PHE A 63 -11.20 0.73 1.53
C PHE A 63 -11.14 0.05 0.15
N SER A 64 -9.95 -0.12 -0.43
CA SER A 64 -9.78 -0.87 -1.68
C SER A 64 -10.09 -2.34 -1.51
N ALA A 65 -9.67 -2.96 -0.40
CA ALA A 65 -10.03 -4.35 -0.09
C ALA A 65 -11.56 -4.52 0.04
N GLU A 66 -12.23 -3.64 0.79
CA GLU A 66 -13.69 -3.63 0.93
C GLU A 66 -14.42 -3.55 -0.43
N GLN A 67 -13.89 -2.77 -1.39
CA GLN A 67 -14.50 -2.70 -2.73
C GLN A 67 -14.20 -3.94 -3.58
N MET A 68 -13.02 -4.56 -3.43
CA MET A 68 -12.71 -5.81 -4.12
C MET A 68 -13.53 -6.99 -3.59
N GLU A 69 -13.75 -7.08 -2.28
CA GLU A 69 -14.62 -8.10 -1.67
C GLU A 69 -16.03 -8.00 -2.25
N ARG A 70 -16.58 -6.78 -2.37
CA ARG A 70 -17.87 -6.55 -3.03
C ARG A 70 -17.89 -7.01 -4.49
N ASP A 71 -16.78 -6.84 -5.22
CA ASP A 71 -16.66 -7.33 -6.60
C ASP A 71 -16.70 -8.85 -6.67
N PHE A 72 -16.14 -9.55 -5.69
CA PHE A 72 -16.23 -11.01 -5.59
C PHE A 72 -17.64 -11.48 -5.24
N ASP A 73 -18.28 -10.86 -4.23
CA ASP A 73 -19.65 -11.19 -3.82
C ASP A 73 -20.66 -11.01 -4.97
N GLU A 74 -20.52 -9.92 -5.74
CA GLU A 74 -21.39 -9.66 -6.90
C GLU A 74 -21.16 -10.68 -8.02
N GLN A 75 -19.92 -11.14 -8.23
CA GLN A 75 -19.63 -12.20 -9.19
C GLN A 75 -20.23 -13.54 -8.79
N GLU A 76 -20.07 -13.95 -7.53
CA GLU A 76 -20.67 -15.20 -7.04
C GLU A 76 -22.19 -15.19 -7.21
N LYS A 77 -22.83 -14.05 -6.94
CA LYS A 77 -24.27 -13.85 -7.16
C LYS A 77 -24.64 -13.93 -8.64
N GLU A 78 -23.86 -13.32 -9.53
CA GLU A 78 -24.09 -13.41 -10.98
C GLU A 78 -23.92 -14.83 -11.52
N GLU A 79 -22.90 -15.55 -11.07
CA GLU A 79 -22.64 -16.94 -11.46
C GLU A 79 -23.74 -17.87 -10.95
N ALA A 80 -24.17 -17.71 -9.69
CA ALA A 80 -25.32 -18.42 -9.13
C ALA A 80 -26.61 -18.12 -9.91
N ALA A 81 -26.84 -16.86 -10.28
CA ALA A 81 -28.00 -16.46 -11.09
C ALA A 81 -27.95 -17.09 -12.49
N LYS A 82 -26.80 -17.07 -13.17
CA LYS A 82 -26.59 -17.71 -14.48
C LYS A 82 -26.81 -19.21 -14.40
N ALA A 83 -26.28 -19.90 -13.38
CA ALA A 83 -26.49 -21.33 -13.14
C ALA A 83 -27.98 -21.66 -12.91
N SER A 84 -28.70 -20.86 -12.12
CA SER A 84 -30.14 -21.03 -11.89
C SER A 84 -30.97 -20.85 -13.17
N SER A 85 -30.59 -19.90 -14.03
CA SER A 85 -31.26 -19.63 -15.29
C SER A 85 -31.02 -20.74 -16.33
N ALA A 86 -29.83 -21.33 -16.33
CA ALA A 86 -29.48 -22.46 -17.18
C ALA A 86 -30.23 -23.74 -16.77
N ALA A 87 -30.34 -24.01 -15.46
CA ALA A 87 -31.14 -25.12 -14.93
C ALA A 87 -32.63 -24.99 -15.25
N LYS A 88 -33.17 -23.75 -15.29
CA LYS A 88 -34.56 -23.50 -15.69
C LYS A 88 -34.80 -23.74 -17.19
N LYS A 89 -33.76 -23.63 -18.03
CA LYS A 89 -33.81 -23.81 -19.49
C LYS A 89 -33.71 -25.27 -19.94
N THR A 90 -33.07 -26.14 -19.15
CA THR A 90 -32.82 -27.55 -19.53
C THR A 90 -33.97 -28.50 -19.15
N GLY A 91 -35.02 -28.03 -18.46
CA GLY A 91 -36.19 -28.84 -18.12
C GLY A 91 -35.93 -30.00 -17.15
N ILE A 92 -34.70 -30.13 -16.66
CA ILE A 92 -34.34 -31.09 -15.62
C ILE A 92 -34.77 -30.46 -14.29
N GLY A 93 -35.81 -31.02 -13.67
CA GLY A 93 -36.36 -30.50 -12.42
C GLY A 93 -35.26 -30.23 -11.39
N ALA A 94 -35.31 -29.08 -10.73
CA ALA A 94 -34.26 -28.60 -9.81
C ALA A 94 -33.85 -29.63 -8.74
N GLY A 95 -34.72 -30.60 -8.41
CA GLY A 95 -34.42 -31.73 -7.53
C GLY A 95 -33.43 -32.73 -8.12
N ALA A 96 -33.51 -33.07 -9.41
CA ALA A 96 -32.61 -34.02 -10.07
C ALA A 96 -31.20 -33.44 -10.24
N LEU A 97 -31.08 -32.14 -10.54
CA LEU A 97 -29.78 -31.47 -10.63
C LEU A 97 -29.13 -31.33 -9.25
N ARG A 98 -29.90 -31.02 -8.20
CA ARG A 98 -29.42 -30.99 -6.82
C ARG A 98 -28.99 -32.37 -6.32
N MET A 99 -29.71 -33.41 -6.70
CA MET A 99 -29.36 -34.80 -6.37
C MET A 99 -28.06 -35.21 -7.06
N LEU A 100 -27.88 -34.85 -8.34
CA LEU A 100 -26.62 -35.08 -9.07
C LEU A 100 -25.45 -34.28 -8.49
N GLN A 101 -25.65 -33.02 -8.11
CA GLN A 101 -24.63 -32.22 -7.44
C GLN A 101 -24.27 -32.78 -6.07
N ALA A 102 -25.25 -33.20 -5.26
CA ALA A 102 -25.01 -33.84 -3.98
C ALA A 102 -24.22 -35.14 -4.17
N ILE A 103 -24.61 -36.00 -5.12
CA ILE A 103 -23.88 -37.23 -5.45
C ILE A 103 -22.46 -36.93 -5.91
N ALA A 104 -22.26 -35.93 -6.78
CA ALA A 104 -20.93 -35.54 -7.25
C ALA A 104 -20.04 -35.00 -6.11
N TYR A 105 -20.62 -34.21 -5.19
CA TYR A 105 -19.91 -33.68 -4.03
C TYR A 105 -19.57 -34.77 -3.02
N THR A 106 -20.49 -35.70 -2.76
CA THR A 106 -20.24 -36.88 -1.91
C THR A 106 -19.20 -37.81 -2.53
N LEU A 107 -19.22 -38.00 -3.86
CA LEU A 107 -18.22 -38.80 -4.56
C LEU A 107 -16.85 -38.12 -4.54
N PHE A 108 -16.80 -36.79 -4.71
CA PHE A 108 -15.57 -36.00 -4.59
C PHE A 108 -14.98 -36.10 -3.18
N LEU A 109 -15.81 -36.01 -2.14
CA LEU A 109 -15.38 -36.20 -0.74
C LEU A 109 -14.89 -37.63 -0.48
N LEU A 110 -15.56 -38.66 -1.02
CA LEU A 110 -15.13 -40.06 -0.90
C LEU A 110 -13.80 -40.33 -1.62
N ILE A 111 -13.59 -39.72 -2.79
CA ILE A 111 -12.32 -39.79 -3.53
C ILE A 111 -11.21 -39.01 -2.81
N SER A 112 -11.57 -37.91 -2.14
CA SER A 112 -10.61 -37.09 -1.38
C SER A 112 -10.36 -37.60 0.04
N ALA A 113 -11.13 -38.59 0.52
CA ALA A 113 -11.02 -39.16 1.86
C ALA A 113 -9.97 -40.28 1.99
N ASP A 114 -9.21 -40.60 0.93
CA ASP A 114 -8.11 -41.58 0.99
C ASP A 114 -6.76 -40.97 1.42
N ASP A 115 -6.69 -39.65 1.64
CA ASP A 115 -5.57 -39.02 2.35
C ASP A 115 -5.99 -38.73 3.80
N GLY A 116 -5.56 -39.62 4.70
CA GLY A 116 -6.04 -39.74 6.07
C GLY A 116 -6.03 -38.47 6.93
N GLY A 117 -7.13 -38.29 7.68
CA GLY A 117 -7.28 -37.37 8.81
C GLY A 117 -8.72 -37.34 9.31
N GLU A 118 -8.93 -37.59 10.61
CA GLU A 118 -10.18 -38.00 11.28
C GLU A 118 -11.46 -37.14 11.11
N PRO A 119 -12.67 -37.72 11.31
CA PRO A 119 -13.96 -37.04 11.15
C PRO A 119 -14.42 -36.35 12.44
N ALA A 120 -14.91 -35.11 12.33
CA ALA A 120 -15.58 -34.42 13.42
C ALA A 120 -17.04 -34.12 13.07
N GLY A 121 -17.95 -34.76 13.81
CA GLY A 121 -19.16 -34.12 14.33
C GLY A 121 -20.29 -33.85 13.35
N SER A 122 -21.23 -34.79 13.29
CA SER A 122 -22.60 -34.55 12.85
C SER A 122 -23.32 -33.56 13.78
N SER A 123 -23.97 -32.55 13.21
CA SER A 123 -25.22 -32.02 13.76
C SER A 123 -26.08 -31.50 12.63
N GLY A 124 -27.26 -32.11 12.48
CA GLY A 124 -28.22 -31.85 11.42
C GLY A 124 -28.76 -30.42 11.42
N GLU A 125 -28.99 -29.93 10.22
CA GLU A 125 -29.56 -28.62 9.94
C GLU A 125 -31.09 -28.74 9.94
N VAL A 126 -31.73 -28.13 10.94
CA VAL A 126 -33.17 -27.87 10.95
C VAL A 126 -33.41 -26.60 10.12
N ILE A 127 -34.33 -26.71 9.17
CA ILE A 127 -34.81 -25.63 8.30
C ILE A 127 -35.59 -24.62 9.13
N GLU A 128 -35.20 -23.35 9.11
CA GLU A 128 -35.97 -22.19 9.61
C GLU A 128 -36.05 -21.09 8.53
N PRO A 129 -37.11 -20.26 8.53
CA PRO A 129 -37.60 -19.55 7.34
C PRO A 129 -36.89 -18.22 7.05
N VAL A 130 -37.00 -17.81 5.79
CA VAL A 130 -36.50 -16.57 5.19
C VAL A 130 -36.90 -15.33 6.02
N ALA A 131 -35.89 -14.59 6.50
CA ALA A 131 -36.03 -13.24 7.03
C ALA A 131 -35.45 -12.20 6.05
N SER A 132 -36.12 -11.04 6.01
CA SER A 132 -35.93 -9.90 5.10
C SER A 132 -34.54 -9.22 5.20
N PRO A 133 -34.08 -8.49 4.18
CA PRO A 133 -32.73 -7.94 4.11
C PRO A 133 -32.65 -6.57 4.81
N ASN A 134 -32.14 -6.55 6.04
CA ASN A 134 -31.37 -5.43 6.57
C ASN A 134 -30.67 -5.85 7.87
N ASP A 135 -29.48 -5.29 8.10
CA ASP A 135 -28.66 -5.42 9.30
C ASP A 135 -27.85 -6.72 9.47
N ALA A 136 -27.02 -7.05 8.49
CA ALA A 136 -25.80 -7.81 8.76
C ALA A 136 -24.62 -6.84 8.87
N GLN A 137 -24.25 -6.49 10.11
CA GLN A 137 -22.92 -5.94 10.35
C GLN A 137 -21.89 -7.06 10.11
N PRO A 138 -20.72 -6.77 9.50
CA PRO A 138 -19.72 -7.79 9.27
C PRO A 138 -19.22 -8.32 10.61
N GLU A 139 -19.42 -9.61 10.86
CA GLU A 139 -18.80 -10.29 11.99
C GLU A 139 -17.28 -10.14 11.87
N LYS A 140 -16.64 -9.66 12.94
CA LYS A 140 -15.19 -9.55 13.02
C LYS A 140 -14.60 -10.96 13.08
N GLU A 141 -14.22 -11.48 11.93
CA GLU A 141 -13.38 -12.67 11.83
C GLU A 141 -12.09 -12.43 12.63
N LYS A 142 -11.88 -13.22 13.70
CA LYS A 142 -10.67 -13.12 14.53
C LYS A 142 -9.50 -13.59 13.68
N ALA A 143 -8.72 -12.63 13.18
CA ALA A 143 -7.48 -12.88 12.45
C ALA A 143 -6.64 -13.97 13.15
N SER A 144 -6.47 -15.11 12.48
CA SER A 144 -5.59 -16.18 12.93
C SER A 144 -4.17 -15.63 13.11
N LYS A 145 -3.63 -15.72 14.33
CA LYS A 145 -2.29 -15.18 14.68
C LYS A 145 -1.15 -15.96 14.00
N GLY A 146 -1.42 -17.17 13.50
CA GLY A 146 -0.45 -18.06 12.86
C GLY A 146 0.18 -17.50 11.56
N PRO A 147 -0.61 -17.19 10.51
CA PRO A 147 -0.07 -16.71 9.24
C PRO A 147 0.66 -15.36 9.37
N MET A 148 0.20 -14.47 10.26
CA MET A 148 0.84 -13.16 10.48
C MET A 148 2.23 -13.30 11.12
N GLY A 149 2.39 -14.22 12.08
CA GLY A 149 3.68 -14.50 12.71
C GLY A 149 4.69 -15.09 11.72
N LEU A 150 4.26 -16.03 10.88
CA LEU A 150 5.09 -16.63 9.84
C LEU A 150 5.57 -15.57 8.83
N MET A 151 4.67 -14.70 8.35
CA MET A 151 5.02 -13.64 7.42
C MET A 151 6.05 -12.66 8.03
N LEU A 152 5.89 -12.31 9.31
CA LEU A 152 6.84 -11.46 10.02
C LEU A 152 8.24 -12.10 10.07
N VAL A 153 8.32 -13.39 10.41
CA VAL A 153 9.59 -14.14 10.44
C VAL A 153 10.24 -14.16 9.05
N VAL A 154 9.47 -14.46 8.01
CA VAL A 154 9.96 -14.45 6.62
C VAL A 154 10.50 -13.06 6.25
N MET A 155 9.79 -11.98 6.61
CA MET A 155 10.26 -10.61 6.34
C MET A 155 11.56 -10.28 7.08
N VAL A 156 11.68 -10.67 8.36
CA VAL A 156 12.91 -10.45 9.14
C VAL A 156 14.07 -11.23 8.53
N VAL A 157 13.87 -12.50 8.20
CA VAL A 157 14.90 -13.32 7.55
C VAL A 157 15.32 -12.69 6.22
N PHE A 158 14.35 -12.29 5.39
CA PHE A 158 14.61 -11.77 4.05
C PHE A 158 15.29 -10.40 4.05
N LEU A 159 14.84 -9.46 4.89
CA LEU A 159 15.32 -8.07 4.86
C LEU A 159 16.52 -7.82 5.80
N ILE A 160 16.75 -8.69 6.78
CA ILE A 160 17.79 -8.48 7.80
C ILE A 160 18.82 -9.61 7.76
N ALA A 161 18.40 -10.85 7.99
CA ALA A 161 19.35 -11.97 8.13
C ALA A 161 20.07 -12.27 6.81
N LEU A 162 19.33 -12.28 5.69
CA LEU A 162 19.87 -12.62 4.38
C LEU A 162 20.96 -11.65 3.89
N PRO A 163 20.80 -10.32 3.92
CA PRO A 163 21.88 -9.39 3.57
C PRO A 163 23.13 -9.54 4.43
N GLN A 164 22.96 -9.80 5.74
CA GLN A 164 24.07 -9.94 6.67
C GLN A 164 24.82 -11.27 6.47
N ALA A 165 24.09 -12.36 6.21
CA ALA A 165 24.68 -13.63 5.82
C ALA A 165 25.44 -13.54 4.49
N ALA A 166 24.88 -12.84 3.50
CA ALA A 166 25.54 -12.60 2.21
C ALA A 166 26.85 -11.81 2.38
N ALA A 167 26.84 -10.75 3.20
CA ALA A 167 28.04 -9.97 3.52
C ALA A 167 29.09 -10.81 4.27
N ALA A 168 28.67 -11.60 5.26
CA ALA A 168 29.57 -12.51 6.00
C ALA A 168 30.20 -13.57 5.08
N GLY A 169 29.40 -14.16 4.18
CA GLY A 169 29.87 -15.11 3.17
C GLY A 169 30.91 -14.48 2.23
N MET A 170 30.62 -13.27 1.73
CA MET A 170 31.56 -12.52 0.86
C MET A 170 32.86 -12.16 1.58
N ASN A 171 32.76 -11.71 2.84
CA ASN A 171 33.92 -11.40 3.69
C ASN A 171 34.86 -12.61 3.84
N LYS A 172 34.27 -13.79 4.06
CA LYS A 172 35.00 -15.05 4.20
C LYS A 172 35.57 -15.53 2.86
N LEU A 173 34.81 -15.42 1.78
CA LEU A 173 35.20 -15.87 0.44
C LEU A 173 36.39 -15.06 -0.11
N LEU A 174 36.33 -13.73 0.02
CA LEU A 174 37.38 -12.82 -0.45
C LEU A 174 38.50 -12.60 0.58
N LYS A 175 38.42 -13.26 1.75
CA LYS A 175 39.38 -13.18 2.85
C LYS A 175 39.69 -11.74 3.29
N PHE A 176 38.69 -10.85 3.26
CA PHE A 176 38.90 -9.45 3.63
C PHE A 176 39.18 -9.24 5.12
N GLY A 177 38.83 -10.20 5.98
CA GLY A 177 39.12 -10.13 7.42
C GLY A 177 38.40 -8.98 8.13
N LEU A 178 37.31 -8.46 7.56
CA LEU A 178 36.58 -7.34 8.14
C LEU A 178 35.82 -7.80 9.40
N GLU A 179 35.99 -7.09 10.51
CA GLU A 179 35.16 -7.30 11.69
C GLU A 179 33.71 -6.92 11.40
N VAL A 180 32.74 -7.60 12.02
CA VAL A 180 31.31 -7.36 11.82
C VAL A 180 30.92 -5.90 12.10
N GLN A 181 31.57 -5.26 13.07
CA GLN A 181 31.29 -3.87 13.45
C GLN A 181 32.11 -2.84 12.64
N SER A 182 33.05 -3.29 11.79
CA SER A 182 33.86 -2.38 11.00
C SER A 182 32.99 -1.60 10.00
N PRO A 183 33.33 -0.32 9.71
CA PRO A 183 32.63 0.46 8.69
C PRO A 183 32.57 -0.25 7.33
N GLY A 184 33.65 -0.95 6.94
CA GLY A 184 33.69 -1.72 5.70
C GLY A 184 32.67 -2.86 5.66
N PHE A 185 32.52 -3.61 6.76
CA PHE A 185 31.51 -4.68 6.84
C PHE A 185 30.08 -4.12 6.84
N GLN A 186 29.84 -2.99 7.51
CA GLN A 186 28.52 -2.33 7.50
C GLN A 186 28.16 -1.80 6.11
N ALA A 187 29.11 -1.21 5.39
CA ALA A 187 28.92 -0.76 4.02
C ALA A 187 28.58 -1.93 3.07
N MET A 188 29.31 -3.05 3.19
CA MET A 188 29.04 -4.26 2.41
C MET A 188 27.67 -4.86 2.73
N THR A 189 27.30 -4.97 4.00
CA THR A 189 25.95 -5.40 4.43
C THR A 189 24.87 -4.49 3.85
N GLY A 190 25.14 -3.19 3.84
CA GLY A 190 24.32 -2.18 3.20
C GLY A 190 24.11 -2.42 1.70
N ALA A 191 25.19 -2.66 0.97
CA ALA A 191 25.15 -2.93 -0.47
C ALA A 191 24.33 -4.18 -0.80
N PHE A 192 24.51 -5.27 -0.05
CA PHE A 192 23.68 -6.47 -0.20
C PHE A 192 22.21 -6.20 0.12
N LYS A 193 21.92 -5.44 1.19
CA LYS A 193 20.55 -5.06 1.54
C LYS A 193 19.87 -4.30 0.40
N LEU A 194 20.54 -3.29 -0.14
CA LEU A 194 20.01 -2.50 -1.25
C LEU A 194 19.79 -3.37 -2.49
N THR A 195 20.74 -4.25 -2.81
CA THR A 195 20.65 -5.18 -3.95
C THR A 195 19.50 -6.15 -3.80
N ILE A 196 19.32 -6.75 -2.63
CA ILE A 196 18.22 -7.69 -2.34
C ILE A 196 16.87 -6.98 -2.45
N VAL A 197 16.73 -5.78 -1.88
CA VAL A 197 15.49 -5.01 -1.92
C VAL A 197 15.14 -4.59 -3.35
N ILE A 198 16.10 -4.07 -4.12
CA ILE A 198 15.88 -3.67 -5.52
C ILE A 198 15.58 -4.91 -6.39
N GLY A 199 16.34 -5.98 -6.22
CA GLY A 199 16.15 -7.24 -6.93
C GLY A 199 14.78 -7.85 -6.66
N TYR A 200 14.34 -7.86 -5.40
CA TYR A 200 13.01 -8.28 -5.00
C TYR A 200 11.91 -7.49 -5.71
N LEU A 201 11.97 -6.14 -5.65
CA LEU A 201 11.00 -5.26 -6.32
C LEU A 201 10.95 -5.51 -7.83
N PHE A 202 12.11 -5.74 -8.45
CA PHE A 202 12.20 -6.06 -9.87
C PHE A 202 11.55 -7.42 -10.20
N VAL A 203 11.78 -8.45 -9.40
CA VAL A 203 11.20 -9.79 -9.58
C VAL A 203 9.68 -9.73 -9.41
N ILE A 204 9.16 -9.19 -8.30
CA ILE A 204 7.71 -9.14 -8.08
C ILE A 204 6.99 -8.32 -9.15
N ARG A 205 7.58 -7.20 -9.61
CA ARG A 205 7.06 -6.42 -10.73
C ARG A 205 6.93 -7.25 -12.00
N ARG A 206 7.91 -8.11 -12.26
CA ARG A 206 8.04 -8.86 -13.51
C ARG A 206 7.09 -10.06 -13.57
N PHE A 207 6.84 -10.69 -12.43
CA PHE A 207 6.13 -11.97 -12.35
C PHE A 207 4.73 -11.90 -11.73
N LEU A 208 4.41 -10.86 -10.93
CA LEU A 208 3.09 -10.71 -10.30
C LEU A 208 2.28 -9.61 -11.01
N PRO A 209 1.23 -9.97 -11.79
CA PRO A 209 0.41 -9.00 -12.52
C PRO A 209 -0.22 -7.92 -11.63
N ASP A 210 -0.67 -8.30 -10.44
CA ASP A 210 -1.29 -7.36 -9.50
C ASP A 210 -0.29 -6.30 -9.02
N ILE A 211 0.96 -6.70 -8.77
CA ILE A 211 2.02 -5.75 -8.39
C ILE A 211 2.37 -4.83 -9.56
N ARG A 212 2.41 -5.37 -10.78
CA ARG A 212 2.58 -4.55 -11.99
C ARG A 212 1.46 -3.51 -12.08
N ARG A 213 0.21 -3.89 -11.82
CA ARG A 213 -0.95 -3.01 -11.82
C ARG A 213 -0.87 -1.93 -10.75
N VAL A 214 -0.42 -2.26 -9.53
CA VAL A 214 -0.14 -1.26 -8.48
C VAL A 214 0.89 -0.23 -8.94
N PHE A 215 1.97 -0.65 -9.61
CA PHE A 215 3.00 0.27 -10.11
C PHE A 215 2.54 1.12 -11.31
N GLN A 216 1.54 0.66 -12.06
CA GLN A 216 0.88 1.49 -13.07
C GLN A 216 0.03 2.59 -12.43
N TYR A 217 -0.79 2.27 -11.43
CA TYR A 217 -1.55 3.27 -10.66
C TYR A 217 -0.64 4.32 -10.01
N HIS A 218 0.52 3.90 -9.53
CA HIS A 218 1.54 4.82 -9.02
C HIS A 218 2.13 5.73 -10.13
N GLY A 219 2.33 5.20 -11.34
CA GLY A 219 2.67 6.01 -12.52
C GLY A 219 1.56 7.02 -12.88
N ALA A 220 0.29 6.61 -12.78
CA ALA A 220 -0.86 7.49 -13.02
C ALA A 220 -0.95 8.65 -12.02
N GLU A 221 -0.67 8.38 -10.75
CA GLU A 221 -0.57 9.39 -9.68
C GLU A 221 0.47 10.45 -10.05
N HIS A 222 1.69 10.04 -10.41
CA HIS A 222 2.77 10.94 -10.77
C HIS A 222 2.45 11.81 -11.98
N LYS A 223 1.88 11.21 -13.03
CA LYS A 223 1.49 11.92 -14.25
C LYS A 223 0.41 12.96 -13.96
N THR A 224 -0.57 12.60 -13.15
CA THR A 224 -1.66 13.49 -12.74
C THR A 224 -1.16 14.66 -11.90
N ILE A 225 -0.31 14.40 -10.91
CA ILE A 225 0.30 15.46 -10.09
C ILE A 225 1.18 16.37 -10.97
N SER A 226 1.99 15.81 -11.87
CA SER A 226 2.84 16.60 -12.77
C SER A 226 2.03 17.49 -13.72
N THR A 227 0.81 17.07 -14.08
CA THR A 227 -0.13 17.87 -14.89
C THR A 227 -0.64 19.06 -14.10
N TYR A 228 -1.05 18.81 -12.85
CA TYR A 228 -1.48 19.86 -11.93
C TYR A 228 -0.38 20.88 -11.67
N GLU A 229 0.83 20.43 -11.39
CA GLU A 229 1.98 21.29 -11.10
C GLU A 229 2.46 22.10 -12.31
N ALA A 230 2.18 21.61 -13.53
CA ALA A 230 2.40 22.34 -14.77
C ALA A 230 1.29 23.39 -15.05
N ASN A 231 0.27 23.49 -14.19
CA ASN A 231 -0.93 24.30 -14.40
C ASN A 231 -1.67 23.98 -15.70
N GLU A 232 -1.61 22.72 -16.14
CA GLU A 232 -2.33 22.25 -17.31
C GLU A 232 -3.72 21.73 -16.93
N PRO A 233 -4.71 21.80 -17.84
CA PRO A 233 -6.02 21.22 -17.60
C PRO A 233 -5.91 19.73 -17.22
N LEU A 234 -6.56 19.35 -16.11
CA LEU A 234 -6.55 17.98 -15.57
C LEU A 234 -7.37 17.03 -16.46
N THR A 235 -6.80 16.66 -17.60
CA THR A 235 -7.38 15.78 -18.62
C THR A 235 -6.48 14.55 -18.82
N VAL A 236 -7.07 13.45 -19.30
CA VAL A 236 -6.33 12.22 -19.62
C VAL A 236 -5.23 12.49 -20.64
N ALA A 237 -5.52 13.31 -21.66
CA ALA A 237 -4.54 13.66 -22.71
C ALA A 237 -3.29 14.37 -22.14
N ASN A 238 -3.48 15.38 -21.29
CA ASN A 238 -2.35 16.10 -20.69
C ASN A 238 -1.59 15.21 -19.71
N ALA A 239 -2.30 14.43 -18.90
CA ALA A 239 -1.67 13.50 -17.96
C ALA A 239 -0.85 12.43 -18.68
N ARG A 240 -1.36 11.84 -19.77
CA ARG A 240 -0.67 10.83 -20.57
C ARG A 240 0.71 11.31 -21.05
N ALA A 241 0.82 12.59 -21.43
CA ALA A 241 2.05 13.20 -21.93
C ALA A 241 3.14 13.40 -20.86
N LYS A 242 2.80 13.33 -19.55
CA LYS A 242 3.78 13.48 -18.48
C LYS A 242 4.62 12.23 -18.28
N THR A 243 5.77 12.38 -17.63
CA THR A 243 6.64 11.25 -17.23
C THR A 243 6.10 10.56 -15.98
N THR A 244 6.42 9.27 -15.81
CA THR A 244 6.17 8.53 -14.57
C THR A 244 7.22 8.81 -13.47
N LEU A 245 8.21 9.67 -13.74
CA LEU A 245 9.26 10.06 -12.77
C LEU A 245 8.91 11.37 -12.09
N HIS A 246 8.84 11.37 -10.75
CA HIS A 246 8.44 12.53 -9.97
C HIS A 246 9.35 12.77 -8.74
N PRO A 247 9.84 14.01 -8.50
CA PRO A 247 10.82 14.27 -7.44
C PRO A 247 10.24 14.19 -6.03
N ARG A 248 8.91 14.30 -5.86
CA ARG A 248 8.22 14.23 -4.56
C ARG A 248 7.70 12.85 -4.19
N CYS A 249 8.10 11.81 -4.92
CA CYS A 249 7.58 10.46 -4.72
C CYS A 249 8.09 9.80 -3.42
N GLY A 250 7.16 9.18 -2.68
CA GLY A 250 7.46 8.36 -1.51
C GLY A 250 8.25 7.08 -1.80
N THR A 251 8.36 6.57 -3.03
CA THR A 251 9.24 5.41 -3.31
C THR A 251 10.72 5.76 -3.26
N THR A 252 11.06 7.04 -3.46
CA THR A 252 12.36 7.58 -3.07
C THR A 252 12.58 7.37 -1.56
N PHE A 253 11.53 7.27 -0.73
CA PHE A 253 11.67 7.14 0.73
C PHE A 253 12.24 5.79 1.10
N LEU A 254 11.76 4.69 0.51
CA LEU A 254 12.27 3.36 0.83
C LEU A 254 13.77 3.24 0.52
N VAL A 255 14.19 3.72 -0.65
CA VAL A 255 15.60 3.71 -1.06
C VAL A 255 16.43 4.67 -0.21
N MET A 256 15.91 5.86 0.06
CA MET A 256 16.61 6.83 0.90
C MET A 256 16.73 6.33 2.35
N VAL A 257 15.73 5.64 2.89
CA VAL A 257 15.82 5.00 4.21
C VAL A 257 16.92 3.95 4.20
N ALA A 258 17.01 3.13 3.15
CA ALA A 258 18.09 2.17 3.01
C ALA A 258 19.46 2.88 2.96
N LEU A 259 19.64 3.88 2.08
CA LEU A 259 20.89 4.63 1.96
C LEU A 259 21.29 5.37 3.25
N VAL A 260 20.36 6.08 3.88
CA VAL A 260 20.57 6.75 5.17
C VAL A 260 20.92 5.74 6.25
N SER A 261 20.26 4.57 6.28
CA SER A 261 20.61 3.52 7.24
C SER A 261 22.04 3.02 7.05
N ILE A 262 22.51 2.88 5.80
CA ILE A 262 23.88 2.48 5.50
C ILE A 262 24.86 3.54 6.01
N LEU A 263 24.61 4.81 5.70
CA LEU A 263 25.47 5.91 6.14
C LEU A 263 25.51 6.01 7.68
N VAL A 264 24.35 5.95 8.34
CA VAL A 264 24.24 6.02 9.80
C VAL A 264 24.96 4.86 10.46
N PHE A 265 24.73 3.61 10.04
CA PHE A 265 25.38 2.46 10.66
C PHE A 265 26.84 2.27 10.24
N THR A 266 27.27 2.81 9.10
CA THR A 266 28.70 2.86 8.75
C THR A 266 29.43 3.84 9.66
N ALA A 267 28.82 4.98 9.99
CA ALA A 267 29.41 5.98 10.87
C ALA A 267 29.33 5.60 12.36
N VAL A 268 28.18 5.10 12.81
CA VAL A 268 27.87 4.85 14.24
C VAL A 268 28.16 3.39 14.64
N GLY A 269 28.17 2.45 13.69
CA GLY A 269 28.23 1.01 14.00
C GLY A 269 29.48 0.57 14.76
N GLY A 270 30.62 1.24 14.56
CA GLY A 270 31.84 0.98 15.31
C GLY A 270 31.83 1.50 16.76
N PHE A 271 30.92 2.43 17.08
CA PHE A 271 30.75 2.99 18.42
C PHE A 271 29.68 2.25 19.24
N LEU A 272 28.95 1.31 18.63
CA LEU A 272 27.96 0.51 19.35
C LEU A 272 28.64 -0.45 20.34
N PRO A 273 28.02 -0.74 21.50
CA PRO A 273 28.60 -1.60 22.52
C PRO A 273 29.00 -2.96 21.96
N LYS A 274 30.20 -3.44 22.28
CA LYS A 274 30.63 -4.81 21.94
C LYS A 274 30.17 -5.77 23.03
N ILE A 275 28.96 -6.29 22.93
CA ILE A 275 28.46 -7.32 23.86
C ILE A 275 28.95 -8.69 23.38
N GLN A 276 29.84 -9.31 24.15
CA GLN A 276 30.41 -10.63 23.87
C GLN A 276 29.83 -11.65 24.85
N THR A 277 28.79 -12.35 24.44
CA THR A 277 28.09 -13.37 25.25
C THR A 277 28.70 -14.76 25.05
N GLY A 278 29.66 -14.92 24.14
CA GLY A 278 30.32 -16.19 23.80
C GLY A 278 29.56 -17.06 22.79
N LYS A 279 28.34 -16.67 22.41
CA LYS A 279 27.54 -17.33 21.36
C LYS A 279 27.42 -16.38 20.18
N VAL A 280 28.07 -16.70 19.07
CA VAL A 280 28.10 -15.88 17.84
C VAL A 280 26.70 -15.48 17.35
N LEU A 281 25.73 -16.39 17.43
CA LEU A 281 24.35 -16.10 17.03
C LEU A 281 23.70 -15.04 17.94
N LEU A 282 23.90 -15.17 19.26
CA LEU A 282 23.31 -14.26 20.23
C LEU A 282 23.92 -12.86 20.13
N ASP A 283 25.24 -12.79 19.93
CA ASP A 283 25.96 -11.52 19.76
C ASP A 283 25.49 -10.78 18.49
N ASN A 284 25.24 -11.51 17.39
CA ASN A 284 24.66 -10.93 16.17
C ASN A 284 23.23 -10.43 16.37
N VAL A 285 22.40 -11.15 17.14
CA VAL A 285 21.02 -10.74 17.46
C VAL A 285 21.03 -9.50 18.35
N ILE A 286 21.91 -9.44 19.34
CA ILE A 286 22.07 -8.27 20.22
C ILE A 286 22.51 -7.05 19.42
N PHE A 287 23.56 -7.20 18.60
CA PHE A 287 24.03 -6.12 17.73
C PHE A 287 22.94 -5.66 16.74
N PHE A 288 22.05 -6.55 16.30
CA PHE A 288 20.87 -6.15 15.53
C PHE A 288 19.85 -5.38 16.39
N ALA A 289 19.56 -5.86 17.60
CA ALA A 289 18.60 -5.22 18.50
C ALA A 289 19.04 -3.79 18.86
N GLU A 290 20.34 -3.55 18.98
CA GLU A 290 20.92 -2.20 19.17
C GLU A 290 20.60 -1.23 18.04
N LYS A 291 20.28 -1.73 16.83
CA LYS A 291 19.88 -0.91 15.68
C LYS A 291 18.40 -0.49 15.71
N LEU A 292 17.54 -1.22 16.44
CA LEU A 292 16.09 -0.96 16.46
C LEU A 292 15.74 0.46 16.97
N PRO A 293 16.36 0.99 18.06
CA PRO A 293 16.13 2.35 18.52
C PRO A 293 16.47 3.43 17.49
N PHE A 294 17.32 3.12 16.49
CA PHE A 294 17.69 4.07 15.44
C PHE A 294 16.64 4.13 14.31
N LEU A 295 15.67 3.22 14.24
CA LEU A 295 14.66 3.23 13.16
C LEU A 295 13.85 4.54 13.10
N PRO A 296 13.32 5.08 14.21
CA PRO A 296 12.64 6.38 14.19
C PRO A 296 13.56 7.53 13.77
N LEU A 297 14.82 7.49 14.21
CA LEU A 297 15.83 8.50 13.85
C LEU A 297 16.14 8.46 12.35
N ILE A 298 16.39 7.27 11.79
CA ILE A 298 16.65 7.09 10.36
C ILE A 298 15.45 7.57 9.54
N ALA A 299 14.23 7.21 9.94
CA ALA A 299 13.01 7.67 9.29
C ALA A 299 12.87 9.20 9.32
N ALA A 300 13.14 9.81 10.49
CA ALA A 300 13.10 11.25 10.68
C ALA A 300 14.11 11.98 9.80
N VAL A 301 15.38 11.55 9.83
CA VAL A 301 16.46 12.12 9.01
C VAL A 301 16.14 11.95 7.53
N THR A 302 15.67 10.77 7.12
CA THR A 302 15.29 10.50 5.73
C THR A 302 14.20 11.44 5.26
N PHE A 303 13.16 11.65 6.07
CA PHE A 303 12.08 12.57 5.74
C PHE A 303 12.58 14.01 5.54
N GLU A 304 13.49 14.48 6.40
CA GLU A 304 14.06 15.82 6.26
C GLU A 304 14.89 15.96 4.99
N ILE A 305 15.73 14.97 4.68
CA ILE A 305 16.51 14.93 3.45
C ILE A 305 15.59 14.98 2.22
N GLN A 306 14.50 14.20 2.23
CA GLN A 306 13.53 14.23 1.14
C GLN A 306 12.87 15.59 0.95
N ARG A 307 12.51 16.24 2.05
CA ARG A 307 11.90 17.57 2.00
C ARG A 307 12.87 18.61 1.43
N VAL A 308 14.15 18.53 1.80
CA VAL A 308 15.22 19.36 1.22
C VAL A 308 15.36 19.06 -0.27
N PHE A 309 15.42 17.80 -0.66
CA PHE A 309 15.57 17.38 -2.06
C PHE A 309 14.41 17.85 -2.93
N ALA A 310 13.18 17.67 -2.46
CA ALA A 310 11.97 18.12 -3.14
C ALA A 310 11.90 19.65 -3.30
N ARG A 311 12.52 20.41 -2.40
CA ARG A 311 12.49 21.88 -2.41
C ARG A 311 13.64 22.50 -3.20
N TYR A 312 14.85 21.93 -3.12
CA TYR A 312 16.08 22.56 -3.59
C TYR A 312 16.83 21.77 -4.66
N CYS A 313 16.53 20.48 -4.86
CA CYS A 313 17.25 19.63 -5.79
C CYS A 313 16.47 19.33 -7.08
N THR A 314 15.35 20.01 -7.33
CA THR A 314 14.53 19.81 -8.54
C THR A 314 15.13 20.48 -9.78
N THR A 315 15.95 21.52 -9.60
CA THR A 315 16.60 22.29 -10.67
C THR A 315 18.12 22.38 -10.45
N GLY A 316 18.86 22.73 -11.52
CA GLY A 316 20.31 22.93 -11.46
C GLY A 316 21.14 21.64 -11.25
N PRO A 317 22.44 21.78 -10.88
CA PRO A 317 23.36 20.65 -10.76
C PRO A 317 23.01 19.70 -9.62
N LEU A 318 22.33 20.20 -8.57
CA LEU A 318 21.89 19.38 -7.42
C LEU A 318 20.86 18.31 -7.81
N ARG A 319 20.26 18.40 -9.00
CA ARG A 319 19.36 17.38 -9.55
C ARG A 319 19.98 15.99 -9.61
N VAL A 320 21.30 15.88 -9.69
CA VAL A 320 22.01 14.58 -9.63
C VAL A 320 21.69 13.82 -8.34
N LEU A 321 21.40 14.51 -7.23
CA LEU A 321 21.06 13.88 -5.95
C LEU A 321 19.71 13.14 -5.97
N LEU A 322 18.83 13.47 -6.92
CA LEU A 322 17.55 12.77 -7.12
C LEU A 322 17.70 11.47 -7.91
N TRP A 323 18.83 11.27 -8.58
CA TRP A 323 19.02 10.16 -9.53
C TRP A 323 18.83 8.77 -8.91
N PRO A 324 19.34 8.46 -7.69
CA PRO A 324 19.07 7.18 -7.05
C PRO A 324 17.56 6.90 -6.85
N GLY A 325 16.80 7.95 -6.51
CA GLY A 325 15.34 7.87 -6.41
C GLY A 325 14.69 7.58 -7.76
N PHE A 326 15.10 8.28 -8.82
CA PHE A 326 14.58 8.05 -10.17
C PHE A 326 14.91 6.66 -10.72
N LEU A 327 16.08 6.10 -10.40
CA LEU A 327 16.42 4.73 -10.77
C LEU A 327 15.46 3.72 -10.15
N CYS A 328 15.08 3.90 -8.89
CA CYS A 328 14.09 3.06 -8.24
C CYS A 328 12.69 3.26 -8.85
N GLN A 329 12.32 4.51 -9.17
CA GLN A 329 11.04 4.78 -9.84
C GLN A 329 10.94 4.09 -11.20
N LYS A 330 12.03 3.93 -11.96
CA LYS A 330 12.00 3.09 -13.19
C LYS A 330 11.59 1.64 -12.93
N ILE A 331 11.66 1.17 -11.69
CA ILE A 331 11.18 -0.14 -11.24
C ILE A 331 9.77 -0.03 -10.65
N THR A 332 9.53 0.96 -9.78
CA THR A 332 8.29 1.08 -9.00
C THR A 332 7.20 1.91 -9.67
N THR A 333 7.43 2.43 -10.87
CA THR A 333 6.41 3.05 -11.73
C THR A 333 6.39 2.39 -13.10
N ILE A 334 5.19 2.30 -13.68
CA ILE A 334 4.93 1.74 -15.00
C ILE A 334 3.97 2.69 -15.72
N GLU A 335 4.05 2.72 -17.05
CA GLU A 335 3.08 3.44 -17.87
C GLU A 335 1.65 2.94 -17.62
N PRO A 336 0.75 3.83 -17.17
CA PRO A 336 -0.64 3.50 -16.93
C PRO A 336 -1.46 3.49 -18.22
N ASP A 337 -2.59 2.79 -18.18
CA ASP A 337 -3.67 2.96 -19.16
C ASP A 337 -4.53 4.19 -18.83
N ASP A 338 -5.46 4.52 -19.74
CA ASP A 338 -6.34 5.67 -19.59
C ASP A 338 -7.31 5.52 -18.40
N GLU A 339 -7.76 4.30 -18.10
CA GLU A 339 -8.65 4.05 -16.96
C GLU A 339 -7.96 4.34 -15.63
N GLN A 340 -6.68 4.00 -15.52
CA GLN A 340 -5.83 4.32 -14.37
C GLN A 340 -5.60 5.83 -14.25
N LEU A 341 -5.40 6.53 -15.37
CA LEU A 341 -5.30 8.00 -15.40
C LEU A 341 -6.61 8.66 -14.96
N GLU A 342 -7.77 8.17 -15.39
CA GLU A 342 -9.08 8.65 -14.95
C GLU A 342 -9.25 8.55 -13.43
N VAL A 343 -8.87 7.42 -12.84
CA VAL A 343 -8.93 7.22 -11.38
C VAL A 343 -8.01 8.19 -10.65
N ALA A 344 -6.78 8.38 -11.14
CA ALA A 344 -5.83 9.32 -10.56
C ALA A 344 -6.32 10.77 -10.64
N LEU A 345 -6.85 11.18 -11.80
CA LEU A 345 -7.44 12.50 -12.04
C LEU A 345 -8.67 12.75 -11.16
N ALA A 346 -9.54 11.74 -11.04
CA ALA A 346 -10.69 11.80 -10.15
C ALA A 346 -10.26 12.00 -8.70
N SER A 347 -9.28 11.22 -8.21
CA SER A 347 -8.77 11.32 -6.84
C SER A 347 -8.16 12.69 -6.54
N LEU A 348 -7.39 13.25 -7.50
CA LEU A 348 -6.84 14.59 -7.35
C LEU A 348 -7.93 15.65 -7.33
N ARG A 349 -8.88 15.63 -8.27
CA ARG A 349 -9.96 16.63 -8.34
C ARG A 349 -10.87 16.60 -7.12
N VAL A 350 -11.19 15.42 -6.59
CA VAL A 350 -11.96 15.28 -5.36
C VAL A 350 -11.20 15.91 -4.19
N THR A 351 -9.90 15.65 -4.10
CA THR A 351 -9.04 16.23 -3.05
C THR A 351 -9.03 17.76 -3.11
N LEU A 352 -8.77 18.33 -4.29
CA LEU A 352 -8.71 19.78 -4.54
C LEU A 352 -10.06 20.44 -4.29
N PHE A 353 -11.17 19.86 -4.78
CA PHE A 353 -12.51 20.38 -4.54
C PHE A 353 -12.81 20.52 -3.05
N ARG A 354 -12.45 19.51 -2.28
CA ARG A 354 -12.68 19.52 -0.85
C ARG A 354 -11.77 20.49 -0.11
N GLU A 355 -10.52 20.64 -0.54
CA GLU A 355 -9.60 21.65 -0.02
C GLU A 355 -10.15 23.07 -0.24
N GLU A 356 -10.60 23.41 -1.44
CA GLU A 356 -11.24 24.71 -1.70
C GLU A 356 -12.51 24.92 -0.87
N GLY A 357 -13.31 23.87 -0.69
CA GLY A 357 -14.52 23.91 0.14
C GLY A 357 -14.21 24.17 1.61
N ILE A 358 -13.10 23.62 2.11
CA ILE A 358 -12.60 23.90 3.46
C ILE A 358 -12.10 25.34 3.53
N GLU A 359 -11.25 25.79 2.61
CA GLU A 359 -10.74 27.18 2.58
C GLU A 359 -11.88 28.22 2.58
N LYS A 360 -12.93 27.99 1.77
CA LYS A 360 -14.10 28.89 1.68
C LYS A 360 -14.96 28.88 2.95
N SER A 361 -14.88 27.85 3.79
CA SER A 361 -15.63 27.74 5.06
C SER A 361 -14.91 28.31 6.29
N VAL A 362 -13.63 28.68 6.17
CA VAL A 362 -12.75 29.06 7.30
C VAL A 362 -12.76 30.57 7.63
N VAL A 363 -13.84 31.29 7.29
CA VAL A 363 -14.16 32.58 7.92
C VAL A 363 -14.98 32.31 9.20
N PRO A 364 -14.54 32.82 10.37
CA PRO A 364 -13.65 32.16 11.33
C PRO A 364 -14.30 30.96 12.07
N ALA A 365 -13.54 29.88 12.25
CA ALA A 365 -13.93 28.73 13.08
C ALA A 365 -13.47 28.92 14.54
N VAL A 366 -14.41 29.21 15.44
CA VAL A 366 -14.27 28.99 16.89
C VAL A 366 -15.10 27.76 17.26
N THR A 367 -14.40 26.77 17.83
CA THR A 367 -14.87 25.64 18.66
C THR A 367 -16.05 24.78 18.16
N ALA A 368 -15.82 23.48 18.04
CA ALA A 368 -16.40 22.51 18.97
C ALA A 368 -15.90 21.10 18.63
N ALA A 369 -15.53 20.36 19.68
CA ALA A 369 -15.41 18.92 19.65
C ALA A 369 -16.78 18.31 19.30
N GLY A 370 -16.96 17.99 18.02
CA GLY A 370 -18.07 17.21 17.51
C GLY A 370 -17.51 16.33 16.40
N GLN A 371 -17.68 15.02 16.52
CA GLN A 371 -17.31 14.08 15.47
C GLN A 371 -17.92 14.56 14.15
N ALA A 372 -17.06 14.94 13.21
CA ALA A 372 -17.47 15.15 11.83
C ALA A 372 -18.23 13.88 11.39
N PRO A 373 -19.41 14.02 10.75
CA PRO A 373 -20.16 12.86 10.29
C PRO A 373 -19.24 11.96 9.46
N ALA A 374 -19.31 10.65 9.70
CA ALA A 374 -18.54 9.68 8.95
C ALA A 374 -18.71 9.98 7.45
N PRO A 375 -17.62 10.12 6.68
CA PRO A 375 -17.74 10.46 5.27
C PRO A 375 -18.51 9.33 4.59
N ALA A 376 -19.74 9.62 4.17
CA ALA A 376 -20.51 8.67 3.38
C ALA A 376 -19.77 8.47 2.05
N ASP A 377 -19.34 7.23 1.79
CA ASP A 377 -18.71 6.86 0.53
C ASP A 377 -19.67 7.20 -0.62
N VAL A 378 -19.17 7.88 -1.64
CA VAL A 378 -19.99 8.30 -2.79
C VAL A 378 -19.60 7.51 -4.02
N ARG A 379 -20.62 6.95 -4.69
CA ARG A 379 -20.47 6.17 -5.91
C ARG A 379 -20.83 7.00 -7.13
N TYR A 380 -20.00 6.92 -8.17
CA TYR A 380 -20.24 7.48 -9.49
C TYR A 380 -20.23 6.38 -10.53
N ARG A 381 -21.17 6.42 -11.48
CA ARG A 381 -21.26 5.39 -12.54
C ARG A 381 -20.07 5.38 -13.49
N SER A 382 -19.43 6.52 -13.70
CA SER A 382 -18.25 6.66 -14.56
C SER A 382 -17.45 7.91 -14.21
N PHE A 383 -16.25 8.00 -14.77
CA PHE A 383 -15.40 9.19 -14.70
C PHE A 383 -16.14 10.45 -15.19
N ASP A 384 -16.77 10.40 -16.35
CA ASP A 384 -17.51 11.55 -16.90
C ASP A 384 -18.62 12.06 -15.97
N VAL A 385 -19.34 11.14 -15.31
CA VAL A 385 -20.40 11.48 -14.37
C VAL A 385 -19.82 12.17 -13.13
N LEU A 386 -18.70 11.66 -12.60
CA LEU A 386 -17.97 12.28 -11.49
C LEU A 386 -17.55 13.71 -11.87
N MET A 387 -16.97 13.87 -13.05
CA MET A 387 -16.41 15.13 -13.54
C MET A 387 -17.47 16.19 -13.81
N LYS A 388 -18.68 15.78 -14.25
CA LYS A 388 -19.83 16.67 -14.46
C LYS A 388 -20.68 16.87 -13.20
N SER A 389 -20.39 16.16 -12.12
CA SER A 389 -21.18 16.22 -10.90
C SER A 389 -21.24 17.64 -10.35
N ALA A 390 -22.40 18.06 -9.84
CA ALA A 390 -22.56 19.38 -9.23
C ALA A 390 -21.60 19.58 -8.05
N ARG A 391 -21.17 18.46 -7.43
CA ARG A 391 -20.13 18.41 -6.39
C ARG A 391 -18.81 18.95 -6.95
N LEU A 392 -18.27 18.38 -8.03
CA LEU A 392 -16.92 18.76 -8.51
C LEU A 392 -16.89 19.97 -9.46
N ARG A 393 -18.04 20.47 -9.94
CA ARG A 393 -18.14 21.62 -10.85
C ARG A 393 -17.58 22.95 -10.29
N ARG A 394 -17.39 23.08 -8.98
CA ARG A 394 -16.87 24.30 -8.35
C ARG A 394 -15.34 24.39 -8.30
N ALA A 395 -14.64 23.31 -8.64
CA ALA A 395 -13.17 23.19 -8.59
C ALA A 395 -12.53 23.07 -9.99
N ALA A 396 -13.20 23.63 -11.01
CA ALA A 396 -12.78 23.57 -12.40
C ALA A 396 -12.05 24.84 -12.83
#